data_AF-A0A5D3YEN1-F1
#
_entry.id   AF-A0A5D3YEN1-F1
#
_cell.length_a   1.000
_cell.length_b   1.000
_cell.length_c   1.000
_cell.angle_alpha   90.00
_cell.angle_beta   90.00
_cell.angle_gamma   90.00
#
_symmetry.space_group_name_H-M   'P 1'
#
loop_
_entity.id
_entity.type
_entity.pdbx_description
1 polymer ?
#
loop_
_entity_poly.entity_id
_entity_poly.type
_entity_poly.pdbx_seq_one_letter_code
_entity_poly.pdbx_strand_id
1 'polypeptide(L)'
;MLIENTEKLIDENDSTLIIKERLLLLKDQLVAYDKELTGCRKKVSALADMICYLESEIQNIKLENFTFTENMEKLHSPDPHDYQCSLCGSIKLKRIESTFQETFGRFDAKNAFFICLDCGKEKVIKIDPP
;
A
#
# COMPACT_ATOMS: atom_id res chain seq x y z
N MET A 1 -83.87 5.24 5.07
CA MET A 1 -83.27 6.26 4.19
C MET A 1 -82.33 7.23 4.90
N LEU A 2 -82.79 8.12 5.80
CA LEU A 2 -81.89 9.11 6.44
C LEU A 2 -80.87 8.47 7.42
N ILE A 3 -81.30 7.45 8.18
CA ILE A 3 -80.44 6.74 9.14
C ILE A 3 -79.37 5.89 8.42
N GLU A 4 -79.76 5.08 7.43
CA GLU A 4 -78.82 4.28 6.62
C GLU A 4 -77.76 5.11 5.89
N ASN A 5 -78.13 6.32 5.42
CA ASN A 5 -77.16 7.23 4.80
C ASN A 5 -76.16 7.79 5.81
N THR A 6 -76.57 7.95 7.07
CA THR A 6 -75.71 8.48 8.13
C THR A 6 -74.73 7.41 8.61
N GLU A 7 -75.17 6.16 8.74
CA GLU A 7 -74.31 5.01 9.09
C GLU A 7 -73.20 4.79 8.03
N LYS A 8 -73.54 4.85 6.74
CA LYS A 8 -72.54 4.77 5.66
C LYS A 8 -71.49 5.88 5.72
N LEU A 9 -71.89 7.11 6.02
CA LEU A 9 -70.96 8.24 6.15
C LEU A 9 -70.02 8.07 7.36
N ILE A 10 -70.49 7.44 8.44
CA ILE A 10 -69.66 7.13 9.61
C ILE A 10 -68.60 6.09 9.24
N ASP A 11 -68.99 4.99 8.59
CA ASP A 11 -68.07 3.91 8.18
C ASP A 11 -67.00 4.40 7.18
N GLU A 12 -67.39 5.26 6.25
CA GLU A 12 -66.47 5.89 5.29
C GLU A 12 -65.48 6.85 5.97
N ASN A 13 -65.94 7.61 6.98
CA ASN A 13 -65.10 8.51 7.74
C ASN A 13 -64.07 7.76 8.61
N ASP A 14 -64.49 6.67 9.26
CA ASP A 14 -63.61 5.80 10.05
C ASP A 14 -62.55 5.13 9.15
N SER A 15 -62.97 4.65 7.98
CA SER A 15 -62.06 4.12 6.96
C SER A 15 -61.04 5.16 6.47
N THR A 16 -61.48 6.41 6.28
CA THR A 16 -60.62 7.52 5.86
C THR A 16 -59.57 7.85 6.92
N LEU A 17 -59.93 7.78 8.22
CA LEU A 17 -59.02 8.04 9.33
C LEU A 17 -57.91 6.98 9.40
N ILE A 18 -58.26 5.70 9.23
CA ILE A 18 -57.29 4.59 9.16
C ILE A 18 -56.31 4.78 7.99
N ILE A 19 -56.81 5.19 6.81
CA ILE A 19 -55.96 5.45 5.64
C ILE A 19 -54.99 6.60 5.93
N LYS A 20 -55.47 7.67 6.56
CA LYS A 20 -54.63 8.83 6.93
C LYS A 20 -53.51 8.44 7.89
N GLU A 21 -53.79 7.62 8.90
CA GLU A 21 -52.76 7.12 9.83
C GLU A 21 -51.71 6.27 9.11
N ARG A 22 -52.13 5.37 8.21
CA ARG A 22 -51.20 4.58 7.40
C ARG A 22 -50.34 5.44 6.49
N LEU A 23 -50.89 6.50 5.89
CA LEU A 23 -50.13 7.46 5.08
C LEU A 23 -49.09 8.22 5.91
N LEU A 24 -49.42 8.58 7.15
CA LEU A 24 -48.47 9.21 8.08
C LEU A 24 -47.32 8.26 8.41
N LEU A 25 -47.63 7.00 8.74
CA LEU A 25 -46.61 5.98 9.00
C LEU A 25 -45.69 5.76 7.80
N LEU A 26 -46.25 5.66 6.58
CA LEU A 26 -45.46 5.52 5.35
C LEU A 26 -44.57 6.74 5.10
N LYS A 27 -45.07 7.94 5.38
CA LYS A 27 -44.28 9.17 5.28
C LYS A 27 -43.08 9.14 6.24
N ASP A 28 -43.29 8.74 7.48
CA ASP A 28 -42.21 8.66 8.47
C ASP A 28 -41.16 7.60 8.08
N GLN A 29 -41.61 6.45 7.54
CA GLN A 29 -40.73 5.42 6.99
C GLN A 29 -39.90 5.94 5.80
N LEU A 30 -40.52 6.69 4.88
CA LEU A 30 -39.79 7.29 3.76
C LEU A 30 -38.71 8.27 4.22
N VAL A 31 -39.01 9.09 5.22
CA VAL A 31 -38.02 10.01 5.81
C VAL A 31 -36.87 9.25 6.47
N ALA A 32 -37.17 8.15 7.18
CA ALA A 32 -36.15 7.31 7.79
C ALA A 32 -35.22 6.69 6.73
N TYR A 33 -35.79 6.12 5.65
CA TYR A 33 -35.01 5.54 4.56
C TYR A 33 -34.17 6.57 3.81
N ASP A 34 -34.67 7.79 3.58
CA ASP A 34 -33.90 8.85 2.93
C ASP A 34 -32.68 9.28 3.78
N LYS A 35 -32.86 9.32 5.10
CA LYS A 35 -31.77 9.59 6.06
C LYS A 35 -30.72 8.48 6.04
N GLU A 36 -31.14 7.21 6.01
CA GLU A 36 -30.23 6.07 5.91
C GLU A 36 -29.47 6.07 4.58
N LEU A 37 -30.16 6.29 3.46
CA LEU A 37 -29.55 6.41 2.14
C LEU A 37 -28.50 7.52 2.09
N THR A 38 -28.82 8.68 2.65
CA THR A 38 -27.88 9.80 2.77
C THR A 38 -26.67 9.42 3.62
N GLY A 39 -26.89 8.70 4.73
CA GLY A 39 -25.82 8.17 5.58
C GLY A 39 -24.91 7.18 4.82
N CYS A 40 -25.50 6.25 4.08
CA CYS A 40 -24.77 5.29 3.25
C CYS A 40 -23.95 5.98 2.16
N ARG A 41 -24.52 6.97 1.46
CA ARG A 41 -23.79 7.76 0.45
C ARG A 41 -22.56 8.46 1.03
N LYS A 42 -22.68 9.05 2.22
CA LYS A 42 -21.54 9.67 2.91
C LYS A 42 -20.44 8.65 3.23
N LYS A 43 -20.82 7.47 3.74
CA LYS A 43 -19.85 6.39 4.02
C LYS A 43 -19.15 5.90 2.77
N VAL A 44 -19.90 5.71 1.67
CA VAL A 44 -19.32 5.28 0.38
C VAL A 44 -18.34 6.32 -0.14
N SER A 45 -18.67 7.61 -0.08
CA SER A 45 -17.75 8.69 -0.46
C SER A 45 -16.47 8.66 0.36
N ALA A 46 -16.57 8.58 1.68
CA ALA A 46 -15.40 8.55 2.56
C ALA A 46 -14.51 7.31 2.33
N LEU A 47 -15.12 6.15 2.04
CA LEU A 47 -14.37 4.94 1.67
C LEU A 47 -13.68 5.09 0.32
N ALA A 48 -14.31 5.71 -0.66
CA ALA A 48 -13.69 5.98 -1.96
C ALA A 48 -12.48 6.91 -1.81
N ASP A 49 -12.59 7.97 -1.01
CA ASP A 49 -11.49 8.89 -0.73
C ASP A 49 -10.31 8.16 -0.06
N MET A 50 -10.59 7.28 0.91
CA MET A 50 -9.57 6.46 1.57
C MET A 50 -8.90 5.48 0.61
N ILE A 51 -9.65 4.86 -0.30
CA ILE A 51 -9.07 3.96 -1.32
C ILE A 51 -8.10 4.74 -2.20
N CYS A 52 -8.49 5.92 -2.71
CA CYS A 52 -7.60 6.75 -3.52
C CYS A 52 -6.33 7.17 -2.77
N TYR A 53 -6.46 7.52 -1.48
CA TYR A 53 -5.31 7.83 -0.63
C TYR A 53 -4.35 6.63 -0.50
N LEU A 54 -4.88 5.45 -0.17
CA LEU A 54 -4.07 4.24 0.01
C LEU A 54 -3.41 3.78 -1.30
N GLU A 55 -4.09 3.93 -2.43
CA GLU A 55 -3.52 3.65 -3.75
C GLU A 55 -2.32 4.57 -4.03
N SER A 56 -2.43 5.86 -3.71
CA SER A 56 -1.31 6.81 -3.82
C SER A 56 -0.13 6.41 -2.95
N GLU A 57 -0.38 6.05 -1.69
CA GLU A 57 0.69 5.62 -0.76
C GLU A 57 1.38 4.34 -1.23
N ILE A 58 0.63 3.38 -1.78
CA ILE A 58 1.20 2.16 -2.37
C ILE A 58 2.13 2.50 -3.54
N GLN A 59 1.76 3.46 -4.39
CA GLN A 59 2.63 3.88 -5.50
C GLN A 59 3.90 4.59 -5.01
N ASN A 60 3.78 5.45 -4.00
CA ASN A 60 4.93 6.12 -3.37
C ASN A 60 5.91 5.09 -2.79
N ILE A 61 5.41 4.15 -2.00
CA ILE A 61 6.25 3.11 -1.38
C ILE A 61 6.92 2.22 -2.45
N LYS A 62 6.22 1.90 -3.54
CA LYS A 62 6.81 1.15 -4.66
C LYS A 62 7.97 1.91 -5.31
N LEU A 63 7.82 3.22 -5.50
CA LEU A 63 8.87 4.07 -6.06
C LEU A 63 10.08 4.17 -5.13
N GLU A 64 9.84 4.35 -3.83
CA GLU A 64 10.90 4.36 -2.81
C GLU A 64 11.66 3.03 -2.77
N ASN A 65 10.94 1.90 -2.75
CA ASN A 65 11.54 0.58 -2.79
C ASN A 65 12.37 0.36 -4.06
N PHE A 66 11.86 0.76 -5.22
CA PHE A 66 12.61 0.68 -6.47
C PHE A 66 13.92 1.47 -6.39
N THR A 67 13.86 2.69 -5.90
CA THR A 67 15.04 3.56 -5.71
C THR A 67 16.03 2.95 -4.73
N PHE A 68 15.53 2.38 -3.63
CA PHE A 68 16.37 1.70 -2.64
C PHE A 68 17.05 0.46 -3.22
N THR A 69 16.34 -0.35 -4.00
CA THR A 69 16.89 -1.51 -4.70
C THR A 69 17.99 -1.10 -5.69
N GLU A 70 17.76 -0.07 -6.50
CA GLU A 70 18.76 0.45 -7.44
C GLU A 70 20.03 0.93 -6.70
N ASN A 71 19.85 1.65 -5.59
CA ASN A 71 20.98 2.10 -4.76
C ASN A 71 21.74 0.92 -4.14
N MET A 72 21.04 -0.11 -3.68
CA MET A 72 21.65 -1.33 -3.17
C MET A 72 22.46 -2.04 -4.26
N GLU A 73 21.93 -2.16 -5.48
CA GLU A 73 22.67 -2.74 -6.61
C GLU A 73 23.95 -1.95 -6.93
N LYS A 74 23.88 -0.62 -6.93
CA LYS A 74 25.05 0.26 -7.08
C LYS A 74 26.09 0.04 -5.99
N LEU A 75 25.68 -0.20 -4.74
CA LEU A 75 26.57 -0.48 -3.61
C LEU A 75 27.15 -1.91 -3.61
N HIS A 76 26.46 -2.87 -4.22
CA HIS A 76 26.85 -4.28 -4.21
C HIS A 76 27.73 -4.72 -5.38
N SER A 77 27.89 -3.86 -6.39
CA SER A 77 28.83 -4.04 -7.49
C SER A 77 30.07 -3.15 -7.30
N PRO A 78 31.04 -3.54 -6.45
CA PRO A 78 32.38 -2.96 -6.54
C PRO A 78 32.91 -3.39 -7.90
N ASP A 79 32.96 -2.46 -8.85
CA ASP A 79 33.40 -2.78 -10.20
C ASP A 79 34.86 -3.28 -10.10
N PRO A 80 35.15 -4.55 -10.41
CA PRO A 80 36.51 -5.09 -10.29
C PRO A 80 37.51 -4.37 -11.19
N HIS A 81 37.04 -3.56 -12.14
CA HIS A 81 37.83 -2.79 -13.09
C HIS A 81 38.76 -1.75 -12.43
N ASP A 82 38.42 -1.26 -11.24
CA ASP A 82 39.29 -0.33 -10.49
C ASP A 82 40.41 -1.03 -9.71
N TYR A 83 40.43 -2.36 -9.73
CA TYR A 83 41.36 -3.14 -8.93
C TYR A 83 42.31 -3.97 -9.77
N GLN A 84 43.61 -3.78 -9.56
CA GLN A 84 44.67 -4.56 -10.18
C GLN A 84 45.25 -5.59 -9.21
N CYS A 85 45.69 -6.73 -9.72
CA CYS A 85 46.47 -7.70 -8.97
C CYS A 85 47.79 -7.03 -8.50
N SER A 86 48.05 -7.01 -7.18
CA SER A 86 49.28 -6.43 -6.63
C SER A 86 50.56 -7.19 -7.01
N LEU A 87 50.41 -8.43 -7.51
CA LEU A 87 51.55 -9.30 -7.84
C LEU A 87 51.92 -9.25 -9.32
N CYS A 88 50.94 -9.19 -10.23
CA CYS A 88 51.19 -9.20 -11.68
C CYS A 88 50.60 -8.01 -12.44
N GLY A 89 49.91 -7.08 -11.77
CA GLY A 89 49.29 -5.90 -12.38
C GLY A 89 48.02 -6.18 -13.20
N SER A 90 47.60 -7.45 -13.33
CA SER A 90 46.42 -7.80 -14.12
C SER A 90 45.12 -7.24 -13.52
N ILE A 91 44.26 -6.69 -14.38
CA ILE A 91 42.88 -6.28 -14.06
C ILE A 91 41.88 -7.44 -14.11
N LYS A 92 42.31 -8.64 -14.54
CA LYS A 92 41.45 -9.82 -14.64
C LYS A 92 41.25 -10.46 -13.27
N LEU A 93 40.48 -9.79 -12.43
CA LEU A 93 40.10 -10.27 -11.10
C LEU A 93 38.71 -10.89 -11.15
N LYS A 94 38.57 -12.11 -10.63
CA LYS A 94 37.28 -12.77 -10.43
C LYS A 94 36.97 -12.80 -8.94
N ARG A 95 35.81 -12.31 -8.53
CA ARG A 95 35.37 -12.40 -7.14
C ARG A 95 35.16 -13.88 -6.77
N ILE A 96 35.77 -14.33 -5.67
CA ILE A 96 35.67 -15.73 -5.22
C ILE A 96 34.43 -15.88 -4.33
N GLU A 97 34.23 -14.96 -3.39
CA GLU A 97 33.09 -14.94 -2.48
C GLU A 97 33.02 -13.58 -1.74
N SER A 98 31.83 -13.19 -1.29
CA SER A 98 31.64 -12.09 -0.35
C SER A 98 31.37 -12.65 1.03
N THR A 99 32.41 -12.86 1.83
CA THR A 99 32.21 -13.18 3.25
C THR A 99 31.93 -11.87 3.98
N PHE A 100 30.67 -11.64 4.34
CA PHE A 100 30.33 -10.61 5.32
C PHE A 100 30.94 -11.04 6.66
N GLN A 101 32.00 -10.37 7.08
CA GLN A 101 32.36 -10.40 8.49
C GLN A 101 31.49 -9.36 9.20
N GLU A 102 30.47 -9.82 9.91
CA GLU A 102 29.73 -9.00 10.88
C GLU A 102 30.66 -8.66 12.05
N THR A 103 31.55 -7.67 11.86
CA THR A 103 32.19 -7.03 13.01
C THR A 103 31.23 -6.01 13.57
N PHE A 104 30.51 -6.41 14.64
CA PHE A 104 29.74 -5.54 15.52
C PHE A 104 30.59 -4.32 15.92
N GLY A 105 30.40 -3.18 15.24
CA GLY A 105 31.15 -1.97 15.59
C GLY A 105 31.24 -0.92 14.49
N ARG A 106 30.11 -0.28 14.17
CA ARG A 106 29.99 1.10 13.64
C ARG A 106 30.77 1.54 12.37
N PHE A 107 31.52 0.68 11.70
CA PHE A 107 32.12 0.94 10.38
C PHE A 107 32.22 -0.37 9.58
N ASP A 108 31.28 -0.60 8.67
CA ASP A 108 31.20 -1.82 7.85
C ASP A 108 32.23 -1.78 6.71
N ALA A 109 33.49 -2.10 7.00
CA ALA A 109 34.47 -2.38 5.96
C ALA A 109 34.16 -3.75 5.33
N LYS A 110 33.58 -3.75 4.12
CA LYS A 110 33.34 -4.99 3.37
C LYS A 110 34.66 -5.48 2.78
N ASN A 111 35.20 -6.57 3.31
CA ASN A 111 36.29 -7.27 2.65
C ASN A 111 35.73 -8.06 1.47
N ALA A 112 36.22 -7.80 0.26
CA ALA A 112 35.92 -8.62 -0.92
C ALA A 112 37.14 -9.44 -1.32
N PHE A 113 36.93 -10.73 -1.56
CA PHE A 113 37.96 -11.67 -1.98
C PHE A 113 37.92 -11.86 -3.49
N PHE A 114 39.08 -11.68 -4.13
CA PHE A 114 39.26 -11.84 -5.56
C PHE A 114 40.38 -12.83 -5.84
N ILE A 115 40.27 -13.62 -6.92
CA ILE A 115 41.36 -14.38 -7.51
C ILE A 115 41.79 -13.69 -8.80
N CYS A 116 43.09 -13.52 -8.99
CA CYS A 116 43.62 -13.10 -10.28
C CYS A 116 43.61 -14.27 -11.25
N LEU A 117 42.99 -14.08 -12.41
CA LEU A 117 42.88 -15.13 -13.43
C LEU A 117 44.20 -15.37 -14.18
N ASP A 118 45.15 -14.41 -14.15
CA ASP A 118 46.44 -14.57 -14.83
C ASP A 118 47.51 -15.23 -13.92
N CYS A 119 47.51 -14.98 -12.61
CA CYS A 119 48.51 -15.56 -11.69
C CYS A 119 47.94 -16.53 -10.64
N GLY A 120 46.62 -16.70 -10.58
CA GLY A 120 45.92 -17.60 -9.67
C GLY A 120 46.00 -17.20 -8.19
N LYS A 121 46.49 -16.00 -7.88
CA LYS A 121 46.67 -15.55 -6.49
C LYS A 121 45.45 -14.80 -5.99
N GLU A 122 45.12 -15.06 -4.73
CA GLU A 122 44.03 -14.41 -4.02
C GLU A 122 44.44 -13.01 -3.53
N LYS A 123 43.49 -12.09 -3.55
CA LYS A 123 43.64 -10.72 -3.07
C LYS A 123 42.42 -10.36 -2.24
N VAL A 124 42.67 -9.86 -1.04
CA VAL A 124 41.65 -9.22 -0.21
C VAL A 124 41.68 -7.72 -0.49
N ILE A 125 40.55 -7.17 -0.89
CA ILE A 125 40.39 -5.74 -1.09
C ILE A 125 39.43 -5.24 -0.02
N LYS A 126 39.89 -4.24 0.74
CA LYS A 126 39.02 -3.48 1.63
C LYS A 126 38.21 -2.53 0.77
N ILE A 127 36.90 -2.72 0.77
CA ILE A 127 35.98 -1.77 0.16
C ILE A 127 35.59 -0.83 1.28
N ASP A 128 36.08 0.40 1.22
CA ASP A 128 35.59 1.45 2.10
C ASP A 128 34.14 1.73 1.72
N PRO A 129 33.22 1.79 2.70
CA PRO A 129 31.86 2.24 2.42
C PRO A 129 31.89 3.70 1.93
N PRO A 130 31.00 4.09 1.01
CA PRO A 130 30.91 5.47 0.52
C PRO A 130 30.59 6.49 1.62
#